data_AF-A0A0Q9Y3T0-F1
#
_entry.id   AF-A0A0Q9Y3T0-F1
#
_cell.length_a   1.000
_cell.length_b   1.000
_cell.length_c   1.000
_cell.angle_alpha   90.00
_cell.angle_beta   90.00
_cell.angle_gamma   90.00
#
_symmetry.space_group_name_H-M   'P 1'
#
loop_
_entity.id
_entity.type
_entity.pdbx_description
1 polymer ?
#
loop_
_entity_poly.entity_id
_entity_poly.type
_entity_poly.pdbx_seq_one_letter_code
_entity_poly.pdbx_strand_id
1 'polypeptide(L)'
;MQPTKEENAVQRALYRFWYEYYRKPLSQEKRNQLAEDFADKWLDPTKIKIDKTFIVHPETKKKIKQRTCTVQEVLADFILRVNHFDERKEEYPIKNQEISIQDRMERQKRELSILLQSEYDKAVAEAKEKGIAYRKPPYSVDEYRFNTESPVEYAVFSTESLDVKKYREELKNILEYPEYWAATLSKKYGYDEAETLKRIKALKLERVKECRVCGSGFYAHDMRRQVCDQQHGIDSEGKRSERSMCEIIDKHNFNIEYYENSVFKS
;
A
#
# COMPACT_ATOMS: atom_id res chain seq x y z
N MET A 1 -28.74 -7.28 21.65
CA MET A 1 -29.33 -6.30 22.60
C MET A 1 -28.62 -4.98 22.41
N GLN A 2 -29.35 -3.87 22.33
CA GLN A 2 -28.72 -2.54 22.23
C GLN A 2 -28.31 -2.06 23.64
N PRO A 3 -27.09 -1.52 23.82
CA PRO A 3 -26.62 -1.03 25.11
C PRO A 3 -27.39 0.22 25.57
N THR A 4 -27.60 0.35 26.88
CA THR A 4 -28.24 1.53 27.48
C THR A 4 -27.34 2.78 27.33
N LYS A 5 -27.88 3.98 27.59
CA LYS A 5 -27.09 5.23 27.51
C LYS A 5 -25.91 5.23 28.48
N GLU A 6 -26.09 4.66 29.66
CA GLU A 6 -25.05 4.54 30.70
C GLU A 6 -23.99 3.50 30.31
N GLU A 7 -24.41 2.35 29.77
CA GLU A 7 -23.51 1.32 29.24
C GLU A 7 -22.63 1.88 28.11
N ASN A 8 -23.20 2.69 27.21
CA ASN A 8 -22.44 3.38 26.16
C ASN A 8 -21.43 4.39 26.73
N ALA A 9 -21.77 5.08 27.82
CA ALA A 9 -20.86 6.01 28.47
C ALA A 9 -19.66 5.29 29.10
N VAL A 10 -19.91 4.17 29.80
CA VAL A 10 -18.86 3.33 30.37
C VAL A 10 -17.99 2.70 29.28
N GLN A 11 -18.59 2.22 28.19
CA GLN A 11 -17.83 1.67 27.06
C GLN A 11 -16.86 2.72 26.45
N ARG A 12 -17.31 3.97 26.29
CA ARG A 12 -16.45 5.06 25.80
C ARG A 12 -15.34 5.40 26.79
N ALA A 13 -15.67 5.46 28.08
CA ALA A 13 -14.69 5.73 29.14
C ALA A 13 -13.63 4.63 29.21
N LEU A 14 -14.05 3.36 29.14
CA LEU A 14 -13.17 2.20 29.15
C LEU A 14 -12.24 2.19 27.92
N TYR A 15 -12.74 2.56 26.74
CA TYR A 15 -11.90 2.68 25.55
C TYR A 15 -10.86 3.78 25.69
N ARG A 16 -11.24 4.93 26.24
CA ARG A 16 -10.29 6.01 26.50
C ARG A 16 -9.22 5.57 27.49
N PHE A 17 -9.63 4.97 28.61
CA PHE A 17 -8.74 4.39 29.62
C PHE A 17 -7.76 3.39 28.99
N TRP A 18 -8.28 2.44 28.21
CA TRP A 18 -7.47 1.42 27.56
C TRP A 18 -6.44 2.04 26.63
N TYR A 19 -6.84 2.90 25.68
CA TYR A 19 -5.88 3.48 24.74
C TYR A 19 -4.86 4.41 25.40
N GLU A 20 -5.22 5.07 26.50
CA GLU A 20 -4.33 5.98 27.21
C GLU A 20 -3.27 5.25 28.05
N TYR A 21 -3.63 4.14 28.70
CA TYR A 21 -2.75 3.48 29.68
C TYR A 21 -2.22 2.12 29.21
N TYR A 22 -2.94 1.41 28.33
CA TYR A 22 -2.60 0.03 27.98
C TYR A 22 -1.19 -0.09 27.39
N ARG A 23 -0.73 0.86 26.57
CA ARG A 23 0.60 0.82 25.93
C ARG A 23 1.73 1.43 26.78
N LYS A 24 1.42 2.07 27.91
CA LYS A 24 2.45 2.74 28.72
C LYS A 24 3.25 1.73 29.55
N PRO A 25 4.56 1.94 29.73
CA PRO A 25 5.37 1.13 30.66
C PRO A 25 4.99 1.52 32.09
N LEU A 26 4.09 0.75 32.69
CA LEU A 26 3.59 0.96 34.05
C LEU A 26 3.95 -0.28 34.90
N SER A 27 4.27 -0.07 36.17
CA SER A 27 4.40 -1.15 37.15
C SER A 27 3.04 -1.81 37.42
N GLN A 28 3.07 -3.04 37.92
CA GLN A 28 1.85 -3.80 38.22
C GLN A 28 0.98 -3.10 39.26
N GLU A 29 1.59 -2.57 40.32
CA GLU A 29 0.91 -1.81 41.37
C GLU A 29 0.15 -0.60 40.80
N LYS A 30 0.78 0.12 39.87
CA LYS A 30 0.17 1.30 39.24
C LYS A 30 -0.97 0.93 38.29
N ARG A 31 -0.92 -0.27 37.68
CA ARG A 31 -2.04 -0.79 36.86
C ARG A 31 -3.22 -1.20 37.73
N ASN A 32 -2.97 -1.84 38.87
CA ASN A 32 -4.02 -2.20 39.83
C ASN A 32 -4.72 -0.94 40.34
N GLN A 33 -3.96 0.06 40.79
CA GLN A 33 -4.52 1.35 41.23
C GLN A 33 -5.38 2.01 40.15
N LEU A 34 -4.90 2.07 38.91
CA LEU A 34 -5.66 2.66 37.79
C LEU A 34 -6.94 1.89 37.46
N ALA A 35 -6.93 0.56 37.63
CA ALA A 35 -8.12 -0.27 37.42
C ALA A 35 -9.14 -0.10 38.57
N GLU A 36 -8.66 0.01 39.81
CA GLU A 36 -9.48 0.32 41.00
C GLU A 36 -10.12 1.71 40.87
N ASP A 37 -9.32 2.74 40.56
CA ASP A 37 -9.81 4.11 40.31
C ASP A 37 -10.89 4.16 39.21
N PHE A 38 -10.73 3.34 38.18
CA PHE A 38 -11.72 3.23 37.11
C PHE A 38 -13.00 2.54 37.60
N ALA A 39 -12.87 1.45 38.36
CA ALA A 39 -13.99 0.72 38.93
C ALA A 39 -14.80 1.59 39.88
N ASP A 40 -14.16 2.27 40.83
CA ASP A 40 -14.83 3.13 41.81
C ASP A 40 -15.59 4.28 41.15
N LYS A 41 -15.06 4.83 40.06
CA LYS A 41 -15.65 5.97 39.36
C LYS A 41 -16.81 5.61 38.44
N TRP A 42 -16.77 4.45 37.79
CA TRP A 42 -17.66 4.11 36.69
C TRP A 42 -18.52 2.86 36.92
N LEU A 43 -18.14 1.97 37.84
CA LEU A 43 -18.85 0.73 38.13
C LEU A 43 -19.69 0.87 39.39
N ASP A 44 -20.76 1.65 39.28
CA ASP A 44 -21.80 1.72 40.30
C ASP A 44 -22.77 0.53 40.15
N PRO A 45 -22.83 -0.42 41.11
CA PRO A 45 -23.64 -1.62 41.01
C PRO A 45 -25.15 -1.33 40.96
N THR A 46 -25.56 -0.12 41.33
CA THR A 46 -26.97 0.32 41.23
C THR A 46 -27.37 0.73 39.81
N LYS A 47 -26.41 1.11 38.97
CA LYS A 47 -26.66 1.64 37.61
C LYS A 47 -26.31 0.63 36.52
N ILE A 48 -25.28 -0.19 36.74
CA ILE A 48 -24.76 -1.11 35.74
C ILE A 48 -24.61 -2.50 36.33
N LYS A 49 -25.20 -3.49 35.64
CA LYS A 49 -24.97 -4.90 35.95
C LYS A 49 -23.58 -5.30 35.45
N ILE A 50 -22.67 -5.53 36.39
CA ILE A 50 -21.25 -5.80 36.12
C ILE A 50 -21.06 -7.08 35.28
N ASP A 51 -21.93 -8.08 35.48
CA ASP A 51 -21.88 -9.38 34.80
C ASP A 51 -22.45 -9.36 33.37
N LYS A 52 -23.01 -8.23 32.93
CA LYS A 52 -23.62 -8.13 31.61
C LYS A 52 -22.53 -7.94 30.54
N THR A 53 -22.58 -8.76 29.50
CA THR A 53 -21.72 -8.62 28.32
C THR A 53 -22.30 -7.57 27.37
N PHE A 54 -21.68 -6.39 27.31
CA PHE A 54 -22.09 -5.32 26.39
C PHE A 54 -20.92 -4.61 25.71
N ILE A 55 -19.68 -4.98 26.02
CA ILE A 55 -18.48 -4.33 25.49
C ILE A 55 -17.86 -5.19 24.39
N VAL A 56 -17.35 -4.55 23.35
CA VAL A 56 -16.44 -5.21 22.39
C VAL A 56 -15.00 -4.97 22.88
N HIS A 57 -14.22 -6.02 23.06
CA HIS A 57 -12.87 -5.91 23.63
C HIS A 57 -11.98 -4.95 22.80
N PRO A 58 -11.31 -3.95 23.42
CA PRO A 58 -10.56 -2.92 22.69
C PRO A 58 -9.44 -3.47 21.80
N GLU A 59 -8.80 -4.57 22.20
CA GLU A 59 -7.70 -5.20 21.48
C GLU A 59 -8.16 -5.99 20.24
N THR A 60 -9.30 -6.68 20.32
CA THR A 60 -9.78 -7.58 19.26
C THR A 60 -10.85 -6.95 18.38
N LYS A 61 -11.24 -5.69 18.65
CA LYS A 61 -12.24 -4.91 17.91
C LYS A 61 -12.08 -4.95 16.37
N LYS A 62 -10.85 -5.05 15.86
CA LYS A 62 -10.58 -5.14 14.41
C LYS A 62 -10.67 -6.56 13.84
N LYS A 63 -10.46 -7.59 14.66
CA LYS A 63 -10.33 -8.99 14.24
C LYS A 63 -11.64 -9.76 14.34
N ILE A 64 -12.44 -9.51 15.38
CA ILE A 64 -13.66 -10.27 15.67
C ILE A 64 -14.80 -9.28 15.96
N LYS A 65 -15.78 -9.16 15.06
CA LYS A 65 -16.88 -8.19 15.17
C LYS A 65 -17.96 -8.57 16.20
N GLN A 66 -17.98 -9.80 16.72
CA GLN A 66 -19.16 -10.35 17.41
C GLN A 66 -18.94 -10.82 18.85
N ARG A 67 -17.70 -10.90 19.36
CA ARG A 67 -17.48 -11.36 20.75
C ARG A 67 -17.63 -10.18 21.71
N THR A 68 -18.73 -10.17 22.44
CA THR A 68 -18.95 -9.22 23.55
C THR A 68 -18.40 -9.79 24.85
N CYS A 69 -17.68 -8.96 25.61
CA CYS A 69 -17.06 -9.26 26.89
C CYS A 69 -17.68 -8.39 28.00
N THR A 70 -17.42 -8.76 29.26
CA THR A 70 -17.77 -7.96 30.44
C THR A 70 -16.73 -6.88 30.68
N VAL A 71 -17.06 -5.87 31.51
CA VAL A 71 -16.08 -4.83 31.91
C VAL A 71 -14.92 -5.47 32.68
N GLN A 72 -15.22 -6.45 33.54
CA GLN A 72 -14.24 -7.15 34.37
C GLN A 72 -13.22 -7.92 33.53
N GLU A 73 -13.65 -8.59 32.46
CA GLU A 73 -12.74 -9.28 31.54
C GLU A 73 -11.73 -8.31 30.93
N VAL A 74 -12.17 -7.12 30.51
CA VAL A 74 -11.28 -6.09 29.96
C VAL A 74 -10.33 -5.55 31.03
N LEU A 75 -10.80 -5.28 32.26
CA LEU A 75 -9.94 -4.79 33.33
C LEU A 75 -8.93 -5.85 33.78
N ALA A 76 -9.33 -7.13 33.81
CA ALA A 76 -8.45 -8.25 34.09
C ALA A 76 -7.34 -8.35 33.03
N ASP A 77 -7.66 -8.23 31.74
CA ASP A 77 -6.66 -8.22 30.67
C ASP A 77 -5.70 -7.01 30.75
N PHE A 78 -6.18 -5.87 31.24
CA PHE A 78 -5.34 -4.70 31.50
C PHE A 78 -4.34 -4.95 32.63
N ILE A 79 -4.82 -5.56 33.73
CA ILE A 79 -4.00 -5.91 34.91
C ILE A 79 -3.00 -7.00 34.56
N LEU A 80 -3.46 -8.11 33.95
CA LEU A 80 -2.68 -9.31 33.69
C LEU A 80 -1.69 -9.17 32.54
N ARG A 81 -1.54 -7.99 31.93
CA ARG A 81 -0.61 -7.76 30.83
C ARG A 81 0.82 -8.08 31.28
N VAL A 82 1.27 -9.29 30.98
CA VAL A 82 2.66 -9.71 31.09
C VAL A 82 3.48 -8.77 30.21
N ASN A 83 4.53 -8.18 30.78
CA ASN A 83 5.46 -7.33 30.03
C ASN A 83 6.26 -8.19 29.04
N HIS A 84 5.62 -8.68 27.97
CA HIS A 84 6.27 -9.38 26.85
C HIS A 84 7.29 -8.52 26.08
N PHE A 85 7.55 -7.30 26.55
CA PHE A 85 8.48 -6.38 25.89
C PHE A 85 9.93 -6.78 26.13
N ASP A 86 10.23 -7.38 27.28
CA ASP A 86 11.57 -7.84 27.62
C ASP A 86 11.88 -9.14 26.85
N GLU A 87 10.97 -10.11 26.89
CA GLU A 87 11.09 -11.39 26.16
C GLU A 87 11.17 -11.23 24.63
N ARG A 88 10.59 -10.17 24.04
CA ARG A 88 10.68 -9.89 22.58
C ARG A 88 12.00 -9.22 22.17
N LYS A 89 12.74 -8.65 23.11
CA LYS A 89 14.03 -7.98 22.88
C LYS A 89 15.22 -8.88 23.19
N GLU A 90 14.99 -10.02 23.82
CA GLU A 90 16.03 -11.04 24.00
C GLU A 90 16.52 -11.56 22.65
N GLU A 91 17.79 -11.96 22.61
CA GLU A 91 18.47 -12.46 21.41
C GLU A 91 17.74 -13.66 20.77
N TYR A 92 16.96 -14.40 21.58
CA TYR A 92 16.07 -15.48 21.16
C TYR A 92 14.65 -15.24 21.68
N PRO A 93 13.81 -14.47 20.96
CA PRO A 93 12.46 -14.20 21.42
C PRO A 93 11.67 -15.50 21.47
N ILE A 94 11.08 -15.81 22.63
CA ILE A 94 10.18 -16.97 22.78
C ILE A 94 8.91 -16.68 21.98
N LYS A 95 8.86 -17.17 20.74
CA LYS A 95 7.68 -17.10 19.89
C LYS A 95 6.74 -18.25 20.26
N ASN A 96 5.44 -17.96 20.33
CA ASN A 96 4.41 -19.01 20.44
C ASN A 96 4.60 -20.05 19.32
N GLN A 97 4.44 -21.33 19.64
CA GLN A 97 4.65 -22.44 18.68
C GLN A 97 3.83 -22.25 17.39
N GLU A 98 2.58 -21.81 17.49
CA GLU A 98 1.73 -21.53 16.32
C GLU A 98 2.31 -20.46 15.39
N ILE A 99 2.86 -19.38 15.97
CA ILE A 99 3.50 -18.31 15.21
C ILE A 99 4.79 -18.81 14.57
N SER A 100 5.57 -19.64 15.29
CA SER A 100 6.80 -20.22 14.75
C SER A 100 6.53 -21.18 13.58
N ILE A 101 5.42 -21.92 13.62
CA ILE A 101 4.98 -22.81 12.55
C ILE A 101 4.50 -21.98 11.35
N GLN A 102 3.71 -20.93 11.57
CA GLN A 102 3.28 -20.03 10.49
C GLN A 102 4.47 -19.32 9.84
N ASP A 103 5.37 -18.74 10.62
CA ASP A 103 6.60 -18.10 10.12
C ASP A 103 7.44 -19.10 9.32
N ARG A 104 7.58 -20.35 9.80
CA ARG A 104 8.32 -21.40 9.08
C ARG A 104 7.63 -21.78 7.78
N MET A 105 6.31 -21.92 7.76
CA MET A 105 5.55 -22.23 6.55
C MET A 105 5.58 -21.07 5.55
N GLU A 106 5.50 -19.82 6.01
CA GLU A 106 5.64 -18.64 5.16
C GLU A 106 7.05 -18.52 4.59
N ARG A 107 8.07 -18.76 5.42
CA ARG A 107 9.47 -18.78 4.99
C ARG A 107 9.71 -19.87 3.96
N GLN A 108 9.24 -21.09 4.20
CA GLN A 108 9.29 -22.19 3.22
C GLN A 108 8.56 -21.83 1.92
N LYS A 109 7.39 -21.18 1.99
CA LYS A 109 6.67 -20.72 0.79
C LYS A 109 7.44 -19.63 0.02
N ARG A 110 8.12 -18.70 0.72
CA ARG A 110 8.95 -17.67 0.08
C ARG A 110 10.23 -18.27 -0.51
N GLU A 111 10.89 -19.17 0.20
CA GLU A 111 12.08 -19.87 -0.30
C GLU A 111 11.75 -20.71 -1.54
N LEU A 112 10.59 -21.40 -1.56
CA LEU A 112 10.08 -22.12 -2.73
C LEU A 112 9.66 -21.21 -3.90
N SER A 113 9.46 -19.90 -3.66
CA SER A 113 9.16 -18.93 -4.71
C SER A 113 10.41 -18.37 -5.40
N ILE A 114 11.60 -18.65 -4.84
CA ILE A 114 12.90 -18.27 -5.40
C ILE A 114 13.53 -19.53 -6.03
N LEU A 115 12.82 -20.16 -6.98
CA LEU A 115 13.44 -21.12 -7.88
C LEU A 115 13.81 -20.36 -9.16
N LEU A 116 15.09 -20.38 -9.52
CA LEU A 116 15.52 -19.88 -10.82
C LEU A 116 14.93 -20.78 -11.91
N GLN A 117 14.56 -20.21 -13.06
CA GLN A 117 13.94 -20.92 -14.19
C GLN A 117 14.72 -22.20 -14.58
N SER A 118 16.06 -22.15 -14.48
CA SER A 118 16.95 -23.28 -14.78
C SER A 118 16.82 -24.47 -13.82
N GLU A 119 16.41 -24.26 -12.58
CA GLU A 119 16.15 -25.32 -11.59
C GLU A 119 14.75 -25.90 -11.78
N TYR A 120 13.79 -25.07 -12.20
CA TYR A 120 12.45 -25.50 -12.59
C TYR A 120 12.49 -26.40 -13.84
N ASP A 121 13.23 -26.01 -14.88
CA ASP A 121 13.34 -26.78 -16.12
C ASP A 121 13.96 -28.17 -15.88
N LYS A 122 14.97 -28.23 -15.00
CA LYS A 122 15.57 -29.50 -14.55
C LYS A 122 14.57 -30.36 -13.79
N ALA A 123 13.82 -29.77 -12.85
CA ALA A 123 12.82 -30.50 -12.08
C ALA A 123 11.67 -31.03 -12.94
N VAL A 124 11.24 -30.29 -13.97
CA VAL A 124 10.25 -30.73 -14.96
C VAL A 124 10.81 -31.86 -15.83
N ALA A 125 12.05 -31.75 -16.29
CA ALA A 125 12.70 -32.79 -17.08
C ALA A 125 12.84 -34.10 -16.29
N GLU A 126 13.32 -34.04 -15.05
CA GLU A 126 13.43 -35.21 -14.17
C GLU A 126 12.07 -35.85 -13.85
N ALA A 127 11.03 -35.04 -13.63
CA ALA A 127 9.69 -35.55 -13.37
C ALA A 127 9.09 -36.23 -14.61
N LYS A 128 9.38 -35.69 -15.81
CA LYS A 128 8.98 -36.29 -17.08
C LYS A 128 9.67 -37.63 -17.34
N GLU A 129 10.96 -37.74 -17.02
CA GLU A 129 11.69 -39.01 -17.07
C GLU A 129 11.13 -40.05 -16.09
N LYS A 130 10.67 -39.59 -14.92
CA LYS A 130 10.05 -40.45 -13.90
C LYS A 130 8.55 -40.73 -14.14
N GLY A 131 7.95 -40.16 -15.20
CA GLY A 131 6.54 -40.33 -15.53
C GLY A 131 5.56 -39.66 -14.55
N ILE A 132 6.03 -38.69 -13.77
CA ILE A 132 5.24 -37.99 -12.74
C ILE A 132 4.86 -36.60 -13.26
N ALA A 133 3.59 -36.22 -13.11
CA ALA A 133 3.15 -34.86 -13.44
C ALA A 133 3.70 -33.86 -12.42
N TYR A 134 4.70 -33.07 -12.83
CA TYR A 134 5.22 -31.98 -12.00
C TYR A 134 4.23 -30.82 -11.94
N ARG A 135 3.80 -30.44 -10.74
CA ARG A 135 2.93 -29.28 -10.54
C ARG A 135 3.75 -28.12 -10.01
N LYS A 136 3.73 -27.01 -10.74
CA LYS A 136 4.41 -25.76 -10.36
C LYS A 136 3.96 -25.32 -8.96
N PRO A 137 4.87 -24.94 -8.04
CA PRO A 137 4.49 -24.44 -6.73
C PRO A 137 3.56 -23.21 -6.84
N PRO A 138 2.53 -23.08 -5.99
CA PRO A 138 1.70 -21.89 -5.97
C PRO A 138 2.57 -20.65 -5.68
N TYR A 139 2.30 -19.54 -6.39
CA TYR A 139 3.04 -18.26 -6.33
C TYR A 139 4.41 -18.23 -7.03
N SER A 140 4.82 -19.28 -7.72
CA SER A 140 5.99 -19.22 -8.61
C SER A 140 5.67 -18.43 -9.89
N VAL A 141 6.48 -17.43 -10.18
CA VAL A 141 6.34 -16.57 -11.38
C VAL A 141 7.32 -17.09 -12.43
N ASP A 142 6.87 -17.28 -13.67
CA ASP A 142 7.79 -17.62 -14.76
C ASP A 142 8.56 -16.37 -15.21
N GLU A 143 9.84 -16.50 -15.53
CA GLU A 143 10.65 -15.39 -16.06
C GLU A 143 10.06 -14.83 -17.37
N TYR A 144 9.41 -15.66 -18.20
CA TYR A 144 8.71 -15.17 -19.40
C TYR A 144 7.45 -14.33 -19.09
N ARG A 145 6.93 -14.35 -17.84
CA ARG A 145 5.89 -13.42 -17.37
C ARG A 145 6.48 -12.08 -16.92
N PHE A 146 7.78 -12.01 -16.67
CA PHE A 146 8.56 -10.77 -16.66
C PHE A 146 8.94 -10.41 -18.11
N ASN A 147 7.91 -10.15 -18.93
CA ASN A 147 7.96 -9.22 -20.05
C ASN A 147 9.29 -9.18 -20.85
N THR A 148 9.46 -10.09 -21.80
CA THR A 148 10.37 -9.84 -22.93
C THR A 148 9.91 -8.68 -23.83
N GLU A 149 8.67 -8.22 -23.65
CA GLU A 149 8.10 -7.06 -24.34
C GLU A 149 7.27 -6.22 -23.37
N SER A 150 7.92 -5.56 -22.39
CA SER A 150 7.23 -4.51 -21.65
C SER A 150 6.94 -3.35 -22.60
N PRO A 151 5.65 -3.06 -22.93
CA PRO A 151 5.32 -1.90 -23.76
C PRO A 151 5.76 -0.60 -23.07
N VAL A 152 5.90 -0.65 -21.74
CA VAL A 152 6.38 0.44 -20.91
C VAL A 152 7.88 0.64 -21.10
N GLU A 153 8.70 -0.41 -21.13
CA GLU A 153 10.15 -0.24 -21.35
C GLU A 153 10.46 0.23 -22.78
N TYR A 154 9.75 -0.28 -23.79
CA TYR A 154 9.92 0.23 -25.16
C TYR A 154 9.46 1.68 -25.31
N ALA A 155 8.36 2.09 -24.67
CA ALA A 155 7.92 3.49 -24.68
C ALA A 155 8.87 4.42 -23.90
N VAL A 156 9.46 3.90 -22.81
CA VAL A 156 10.30 4.68 -21.88
C VAL A 156 11.77 4.75 -22.33
N PHE A 157 12.27 3.74 -23.03
CA PHE A 157 13.64 3.66 -23.55
C PHE A 157 13.72 3.71 -25.09
N SER A 158 12.64 4.07 -25.78
CA SER A 158 12.71 4.35 -27.22
C SER A 158 13.73 5.47 -27.46
N THR A 159 14.77 5.16 -28.23
CA THR A 159 15.84 6.10 -28.61
C THR A 159 15.33 7.24 -29.51
N GLU A 160 14.10 7.14 -30.00
CA GLU A 160 13.45 8.16 -30.81
C GLU A 160 12.48 8.96 -29.93
N SER A 161 12.77 10.24 -29.73
CA SER A 161 11.82 11.15 -29.12
C SER A 161 10.53 11.18 -29.96
N LEU A 162 9.38 11.02 -29.30
CA LEU A 162 8.08 11.15 -29.95
C LEU A 162 7.93 12.59 -30.44
N ASP A 163 8.02 12.79 -31.75
CA ASP A 163 7.80 14.09 -32.38
C ASP A 163 6.37 14.58 -32.07
N VAL A 164 6.26 15.84 -31.63
CA VAL A 164 5.01 16.53 -31.31
C VAL A 164 4.02 16.44 -32.48
N LYS A 165 4.52 16.49 -33.72
CA LYS A 165 3.68 16.37 -34.92
C LYS A 165 3.02 15.00 -35.03
N LYS A 166 3.80 13.93 -34.88
CA LYS A 166 3.30 12.55 -34.93
C LYS A 166 2.28 12.31 -33.81
N TYR A 167 2.56 12.78 -32.60
CA TYR A 167 1.64 12.63 -31.47
C TYR A 167 0.30 13.36 -31.70
N ARG A 168 0.32 14.53 -32.36
CA ARG A 168 -0.90 15.24 -32.75
C ARG A 168 -1.69 14.51 -33.83
N GLU A 169 -1.02 13.91 -34.81
CA GLU A 169 -1.65 13.12 -35.85
C GLU A 169 -2.31 11.86 -35.29
N GLU A 170 -1.64 11.15 -34.38
CA GLU A 170 -2.21 10.01 -33.66
C GLU A 170 -3.43 10.40 -32.85
N LEU A 171 -3.35 11.50 -32.07
CA LEU A 171 -4.48 11.98 -31.27
C LEU A 171 -5.64 12.45 -32.16
N LYS A 172 -5.36 12.99 -33.35
CA LYS A 172 -6.38 13.35 -34.33
C LYS A 172 -7.09 12.10 -34.87
N ASN A 173 -6.36 11.05 -35.23
CA ASN A 173 -6.94 9.77 -35.66
C ASN A 173 -7.83 9.15 -34.55
N ILE A 174 -7.38 9.21 -33.30
CA ILE A 174 -8.17 8.75 -32.15
C ILE A 174 -9.47 9.54 -32.00
N LEU A 175 -9.44 10.85 -32.22
CA LEU A 175 -10.61 11.73 -32.17
C LEU A 175 -11.55 11.55 -33.38
N GLU A 176 -11.06 11.14 -34.53
CA GLU A 176 -11.87 10.85 -35.73
C GLU A 176 -12.71 9.57 -35.55
N TYR A 177 -12.17 8.56 -34.86
CA TYR A 177 -12.84 7.26 -34.65
C TYR A 177 -12.96 6.86 -33.16
N PRO A 178 -13.65 7.64 -32.32
CA PRO A 178 -13.59 7.49 -30.87
C PRO A 178 -14.25 6.18 -30.38
N GLU A 179 -15.27 5.68 -31.06
CA GLU A 179 -15.98 4.43 -30.71
C GLU A 179 -15.09 3.20 -30.94
N TYR A 180 -14.40 3.16 -32.09
CA TYR A 180 -13.45 2.10 -32.42
C TYR A 180 -12.30 2.03 -31.40
N TRP A 181 -11.72 3.19 -31.08
CA TRP A 181 -10.61 3.26 -30.13
C TRP A 181 -11.05 2.99 -28.69
N ALA A 182 -12.26 3.39 -28.29
CA ALA A 182 -12.82 3.07 -26.98
C ALA A 182 -12.97 1.55 -26.78
N ALA A 183 -13.57 0.86 -27.76
CA ALA A 183 -13.72 -0.59 -27.72
C ALA A 183 -12.36 -1.32 -27.71
N THR A 184 -11.39 -0.83 -28.50
CA THR A 184 -10.05 -1.41 -28.59
C THR A 184 -9.27 -1.25 -27.27
N LEU A 185 -9.29 -0.04 -26.69
CA LEU A 185 -8.61 0.25 -25.42
C LEU A 185 -9.28 -0.43 -24.22
N SER A 186 -10.61 -0.50 -24.20
CA SER A 186 -11.39 -1.24 -23.20
C SER A 186 -10.99 -2.72 -23.17
N LYS A 187 -10.90 -3.38 -24.34
CA LYS A 187 -10.47 -4.78 -24.43
C LYS A 187 -9.01 -5.00 -24.01
N LYS A 188 -8.11 -4.07 -24.38
CA LYS A 188 -6.67 -4.21 -24.11
C LYS A 188 -6.32 -4.03 -22.63
N TYR A 189 -6.96 -3.06 -21.96
CA TYR A 189 -6.62 -2.68 -20.58
C TYR A 189 -7.69 -3.03 -19.53
N GLY A 190 -8.84 -3.56 -19.95
CA GLY A 190 -9.95 -3.95 -19.06
C GLY A 190 -10.73 -2.76 -18.50
N TYR A 191 -10.72 -1.60 -19.15
CA TYR A 191 -11.48 -0.42 -18.73
C TYR A 191 -12.93 -0.46 -19.23
N ASP A 192 -13.82 0.27 -18.54
CA ASP A 192 -15.19 0.44 -19.02
C ASP A 192 -15.22 1.22 -20.35
N GLU A 193 -15.99 0.71 -21.32
CA GLU A 193 -16.05 1.26 -22.67
C GLU A 193 -16.72 2.63 -22.68
N ALA A 194 -17.81 2.80 -21.92
CA ALA A 194 -18.55 4.06 -21.85
C ALA A 194 -17.72 5.16 -21.18
N GLU A 195 -16.98 4.83 -20.12
CA GLU A 195 -16.05 5.76 -19.48
C GLU A 195 -14.87 6.12 -20.40
N THR A 196 -14.30 5.12 -21.09
CA THR A 196 -13.19 5.34 -22.03
C THR A 196 -13.61 6.25 -23.18
N LEU A 197 -14.81 6.05 -23.74
CA LEU A 197 -15.37 6.89 -24.79
C LEU A 197 -15.52 8.35 -24.33
N LYS A 198 -16.02 8.58 -23.11
CA LYS A 198 -16.11 9.93 -22.53
C LYS A 198 -14.75 10.59 -22.40
N ARG A 199 -13.74 9.83 -21.95
CA ARG A 199 -12.36 10.32 -21.81
C ARG A 199 -11.75 10.69 -23.17
N ILE A 200 -11.91 9.84 -24.19
CA ILE A 200 -11.42 10.11 -25.55
C ILE A 200 -12.05 11.39 -26.11
N LYS A 201 -13.38 11.54 -26.01
CA LYS A 201 -14.10 12.73 -26.49
C LYS A 201 -13.69 14.02 -25.77
N ALA A 202 -13.17 13.92 -24.55
CA ALA A 202 -12.69 15.06 -23.77
C ALA A 202 -11.23 15.48 -24.12
N LEU A 203 -10.52 14.70 -24.93
CA LEU A 203 -9.15 15.03 -25.33
C LEU A 203 -9.12 16.26 -26.25
N LYS A 204 -8.10 17.11 -26.07
CA LYS A 204 -7.91 18.33 -26.88
C LYS A 204 -6.52 18.34 -27.51
N LEU A 205 -6.44 18.60 -28.81
CA LEU A 205 -5.17 18.68 -29.56
C LEU A 205 -4.23 19.78 -29.03
N GLU A 206 -4.79 20.90 -28.57
CA GLU A 206 -4.05 22.04 -28.02
C GLU A 206 -3.22 21.71 -26.77
N ARG A 207 -3.57 20.62 -26.07
CA ARG A 207 -2.87 20.18 -24.86
C ARG A 207 -1.60 19.40 -25.16
N VAL A 208 -1.34 19.04 -26.42
CA VAL A 208 -0.11 18.37 -26.82
C VAL A 208 1.02 19.41 -26.94
N LYS A 209 2.02 19.26 -26.07
CA LYS A 209 3.20 20.14 -25.96
C LYS A 209 4.49 19.34 -26.03
N GLU A 210 5.57 20.03 -26.35
CA GLU A 210 6.93 19.49 -26.25
C GLU A 210 7.45 19.64 -24.82
N CYS A 211 8.10 18.61 -24.30
CA CYS A 211 8.77 18.67 -22.99
C CYS A 211 10.07 19.48 -23.11
N ARG A 212 10.24 20.50 -22.26
CA ARG A 212 11.47 21.32 -22.23
C ARG A 212 12.75 20.52 -21.93
N VAL A 213 12.64 19.41 -21.20
CA VAL A 213 13.81 18.63 -20.74
C VAL A 213 14.17 17.52 -21.72
N CYS A 214 13.21 16.69 -22.14
CA CYS A 214 13.47 15.52 -22.98
C CYS A 214 13.12 15.72 -24.46
N GLY A 215 12.47 16.83 -24.85
CA GLY A 215 12.06 17.10 -26.24
C GLY A 215 10.90 16.24 -26.74
N SER A 216 10.38 15.30 -25.93
CA SER A 216 9.27 14.44 -26.34
C SER A 216 7.92 15.15 -26.26
N GLY A 217 7.03 14.84 -27.21
CA GLY A 217 5.63 15.24 -27.17
C GLY A 217 4.86 14.57 -26.02
N PHE A 218 4.09 15.35 -25.27
CA PHE A 218 3.25 14.85 -24.19
C PHE A 218 1.90 15.58 -24.11
N TYR A 219 0.93 14.93 -23.48
CA TYR A 219 -0.39 15.51 -23.23
C TYR A 219 -0.43 16.24 -21.87
N ALA A 220 -0.59 17.57 -21.90
CA ALA A 220 -0.59 18.38 -20.69
C ALA A 220 -1.96 18.36 -19.98
N HIS A 221 -2.02 17.75 -18.79
CA HIS A 221 -3.20 17.81 -17.93
C HIS A 221 -3.52 19.24 -17.46
N ASP A 222 -2.48 20.00 -17.12
CA ASP A 222 -2.53 21.44 -16.86
C ASP A 222 -1.81 22.20 -17.99
N MET A 223 -2.46 23.22 -18.55
CA MET A 223 -1.90 24.06 -19.61
C MET A 223 -0.64 24.80 -19.18
N ARG A 224 -0.41 25.01 -17.89
CA ARG A 224 0.80 25.67 -17.37
C ARG A 224 2.02 24.74 -17.38
N ARG A 225 1.81 23.44 -17.51
CA ARG A 225 2.89 22.45 -17.47
C ARG A 225 3.75 22.52 -18.73
N GLN A 226 5.07 22.51 -18.53
CA GLN A 226 6.09 22.58 -19.59
C GLN A 226 6.95 21.32 -19.70
N VAL A 227 6.75 20.38 -18.77
CA VAL A 227 7.54 19.15 -18.63
C VAL A 227 6.61 17.94 -18.53
N CYS A 228 7.04 16.80 -19.07
CA CYS A 228 6.22 15.58 -19.11
C CYS A 228 6.18 14.85 -17.76
N ASP A 229 5.17 14.00 -17.58
CA ASP A 229 4.94 13.10 -16.43
C ASP A 229 5.11 11.62 -16.75
N GLN A 230 5.78 11.30 -17.85
CA GLN A 230 5.93 9.91 -18.30
C GLN A 230 6.71 9.04 -17.30
N GLN A 231 7.65 9.62 -16.56
CA GLN A 231 8.47 8.92 -15.56
C GLN A 231 8.37 9.60 -14.20
N HIS A 232 8.10 8.81 -13.16
CA HIS A 232 8.25 9.27 -11.78
C HIS A 232 9.73 9.53 -11.48
N GLY A 233 9.99 10.63 -10.80
CA GLY A 233 11.33 10.99 -10.33
C GLY A 233 11.79 10.06 -9.22
N ILE A 234 13.11 10.01 -9.03
CA ILE A 234 13.74 9.31 -7.92
C ILE A 234 14.42 10.38 -7.05
N ASP A 235 14.08 10.42 -5.77
CA ASP A 235 14.69 11.34 -4.82
C ASP A 235 16.14 10.91 -4.49
N SER A 236 16.91 11.78 -3.85
CA SER A 236 18.30 11.51 -3.45
C SER A 236 18.50 10.28 -2.56
N GLU A 237 17.43 9.80 -1.92
CA GLU A 237 17.42 8.59 -1.09
C GLU A 237 17.02 7.31 -1.87
N GLY A 238 16.86 7.39 -3.20
CA GLY A 238 16.44 6.26 -4.04
C GLY A 238 14.95 5.92 -3.95
N LYS A 239 14.13 6.79 -3.32
CA LYS A 239 12.68 6.62 -3.19
C LYS A 239 11.95 7.27 -4.38
N ARG A 240 10.77 6.74 -4.73
CA ARG A 240 9.90 7.35 -5.75
C ARG A 240 9.42 8.72 -5.27
N SER A 241 9.76 9.75 -6.04
CA SER A 241 9.33 11.12 -5.83
C SER A 241 7.89 11.30 -6.29
N GLU A 242 7.19 12.25 -5.67
CA GLU A 242 5.88 12.71 -6.14
C GLU A 242 5.99 13.46 -7.48
N ARG A 243 7.18 13.99 -7.80
CA ARG A 243 7.45 14.75 -9.02
C ARG A 243 7.92 13.84 -10.14
N SER A 244 7.73 14.27 -11.39
CA SER A 244 8.30 13.55 -12.52
C SER A 244 9.82 13.74 -12.61
N MET A 245 10.52 12.83 -13.28
CA MET A 245 11.97 12.94 -13.46
C MET A 245 12.35 14.25 -14.19
N CYS A 246 11.58 14.62 -15.23
CA CYS A 246 11.78 15.88 -15.95
C CYS A 246 11.51 17.11 -15.06
N GLU A 247 10.56 17.04 -14.12
CA GLU A 247 10.34 18.13 -13.15
C GLU A 247 11.50 18.30 -12.16
N ILE A 248 12.14 17.20 -11.77
CA ILE A 248 13.33 17.24 -10.91
C ILE A 248 14.49 17.88 -11.69
N ILE A 249 14.74 17.43 -12.93
CA ILE A 249 15.81 17.94 -13.78
C ILE A 249 15.60 19.44 -14.09
N ASP A 250 14.38 19.85 -14.47
CA ASP A 250 14.07 21.26 -14.79
C ASP A 250 14.34 22.18 -13.58
N LYS A 251 14.03 21.73 -12.36
CA LYS A 251 14.34 22.48 -11.13
C LYS A 251 15.83 22.55 -10.83
N HIS A 252 16.58 21.47 -11.08
CA HIS A 252 18.03 21.49 -10.93
C HIS A 252 18.69 22.42 -11.96
N ASN A 253 18.27 22.38 -13.21
CA ASN A 253 18.77 23.25 -14.27
C ASN A 253 18.44 24.72 -14.02
N PHE A 254 17.23 25.03 -13.54
CA PHE A 254 16.84 26.39 -13.17
C PHE A 254 17.71 26.97 -12.04
N ASN A 255 18.10 26.14 -11.06
CA ASN A 255 19.01 26.57 -10.01
C ASN A 255 20.42 26.85 -10.56
N ILE A 256 20.93 26.04 -11.49
CA ILE A 256 22.25 26.25 -12.11
C ILE A 256 22.28 27.54 -12.92
N GLU A 257 21.29 27.78 -13.78
CA GLU A 257 21.19 29.02 -14.57
C GLU A 257 21.09 30.27 -13.67
N TYR A 258 20.43 30.17 -12.51
CA TYR A 258 20.35 31.28 -11.55
C TYR A 258 21.68 31.55 -10.85
N TYR A 259 22.45 30.51 -10.51
CA TYR A 259 23.79 30.66 -9.92
C TYR A 259 24.79 31.25 -10.90
N GLU A 260 24.81 30.81 -12.15
CA GLU A 260 25.70 31.37 -13.17
C GLU A 260 25.36 32.83 -13.46
N ASN A 261 24.08 33.18 -13.59
CA ASN A 261 23.66 34.57 -13.84
C ASN A 261 23.85 35.53 -12.65
N SER A 262 23.96 35.02 -11.42
CA SER A 262 24.23 35.85 -10.23
C SER A 262 25.73 36.03 -9.98
N VAL A 263 26.56 35.04 -10.30
CA VAL A 263 28.03 35.15 -10.22
C VAL A 263 28.59 36.08 -11.30
N PHE A 264 28.01 36.10 -12.52
CA PHE A 264 28.47 36.99 -13.60
C PHE A 264 27.96 38.44 -13.53
N LYS A 265 27.10 38.78 -12.54
CA LYS A 265 26.62 40.16 -12.28
C LYS A 265 27.24 40.80 -11.04
N SER A 266 28.25 40.16 -10.44
CA SER A 266 29.08 40.68 -9.34
C SER A 266 30.41 41.21 -9.89
#